data_AF-A0A3D4Q0F2-F1
#
_entry.id   AF-A0A3D4Q0F2-F1
#
_cell.length_a   1.000
_cell.length_b   1.000
_cell.length_c   1.000
_cell.angle_alpha   90.00
_cell.angle_beta   90.00
_cell.angle_gamma   90.00
#
_symmetry.space_group_name_H-M   'P 1'
#
loop_
_entity.id
_entity.type
_entity.pdbx_description
1 polymer ?
#
loop_
_entity_poly.entity_id
_entity_poly.type
_entity_poly.pdbx_seq_one_letter_code
_entity_poly.pdbx_strand_id
1 'polypeptide(L)'
;MNPFINKSCRSLLFTLACTGLLTACGGGGGGGSKGYSSTPGSTGYSSMVASSIAPSSTPASSVAPSSTPVSSVAPSSTAASSTPASSSLASSSAAPALVPPVVLIDTQINAADGDYFVASGDVLVGMPEGGGNTSFTGQLLNRTGFALYTFANDTTGVSNCSGNCLVNWPPLLANPSDQASAPYSIIERSMGTAGTALQWAYLGKPLYFFKNDTAAGQTAGKAIPNWLLARPMPTQIVANATLGSHLAAAGSVKLAMPVNGAEQTSTTERNGFTLYTFDNDTTGVSNCSDVCLTNWPALIAHAGAVASAPYSLVQRASGEMQWALNGMPLYFFAGDTQAGQTNGEAIGNNWFVARTPSVAVNNHPTKNRLLVAHGNILNAAGAADNTRLDFTLYTFDDDTPGVTTCFGACLAAWPALFAPADAQAFGDFSVITRDATTKQWAYKGLPLYFFVGDTAPGDVTGEYTDWTIARP
;
A
#
# COMPACT_ATOMS: atom_id res chain seq x y z
N MET A 1 25.48 -28.87 -52.35
CA MET A 1 25.56 -30.24 -52.92
C MET A 1 24.37 -31.02 -52.41
N ASN A 2 23.48 -31.41 -53.33
CA ASN A 2 22.40 -32.38 -53.15
C ASN A 2 23.02 -33.80 -53.36
N PRO A 3 22.39 -34.93 -52.93
CA PRO A 3 21.18 -35.40 -53.62
C PRO A 3 20.12 -36.18 -52.79
N PHE A 4 18.99 -36.34 -53.49
CA PHE A 4 17.70 -37.00 -53.27
C PHE A 4 17.70 -38.52 -53.04
N ILE A 5 16.58 -39.02 -52.45
CA ILE A 5 15.58 -40.05 -52.91
C ILE A 5 14.64 -40.29 -51.70
N ASN A 6 13.34 -39.95 -51.62
CA ASN A 6 12.09 -40.20 -52.36
C ASN A 6 11.36 -41.54 -52.09
N LYS A 7 10.16 -41.44 -51.48
CA LYS A 7 8.92 -42.28 -51.59
C LYS A 7 7.98 -41.87 -50.43
N SER A 8 6.64 -41.77 -50.48
CA SER A 8 5.59 -41.53 -51.47
C SER A 8 4.25 -41.69 -50.72
N CYS A 9 3.36 -40.70 -50.84
CA CYS A 9 1.89 -40.66 -50.69
C CYS A 9 1.09 -41.90 -50.23
N ARG A 10 0.08 -41.67 -49.35
CA ARG A 10 -1.36 -41.80 -49.71
C ARG A 10 -2.30 -41.10 -48.72
N SER A 11 -3.24 -40.37 -49.30
CA SER A 11 -4.42 -39.69 -48.71
C SER A 11 -5.57 -40.67 -48.51
N LEU A 12 -6.49 -40.40 -47.57
CA LEU A 12 -7.92 -40.73 -47.72
C LEU A 12 -8.79 -39.83 -46.80
N LEU A 13 -9.52 -38.91 -47.42
CA LEU A 13 -10.74 -38.28 -46.87
C LEU A 13 -11.90 -39.28 -46.96
N PHE A 14 -12.78 -39.29 -45.95
CA PHE A 14 -14.11 -39.91 -46.05
C PHE A 14 -15.18 -38.82 -46.06
N THR A 15 -15.90 -38.74 -47.18
CA THR A 15 -17.12 -37.95 -47.39
C THR A 15 -18.29 -38.92 -47.31
N LEU A 16 -19.31 -38.62 -46.50
CA LEU A 16 -20.57 -39.36 -46.51
C LEU A 16 -21.65 -38.47 -47.12
N ALA A 17 -22.11 -38.84 -48.32
CA ALA A 17 -23.31 -38.31 -48.94
C ALA A 17 -24.34 -39.44 -49.00
N CYS A 18 -25.58 -39.16 -48.63
CA CYS A 18 -26.73 -39.99 -48.97
C CYS A 18 -27.80 -39.10 -49.59
N THR A 19 -28.29 -39.50 -50.75
CA THR A 19 -29.17 -38.72 -51.64
C THR A 19 -30.52 -39.44 -51.80
N GLY A 20 -31.59 -38.64 -51.85
CA GLY A 20 -32.83 -38.93 -52.58
C GLY A 20 -34.07 -39.17 -51.72
N LEU A 21 -35.29 -38.70 -52.06
CA LEU A 21 -35.81 -38.06 -53.27
C LEU A 21 -37.21 -37.43 -52.96
N LEU A 22 -37.61 -36.43 -53.77
CA LEU A 22 -39.00 -36.02 -54.15
C LEU A 22 -39.86 -35.29 -53.07
N THR A 23 -40.61 -34.18 -53.31
CA THR A 23 -41.22 -33.59 -54.52
C THR A 23 -41.51 -32.08 -54.31
N ALA A 24 -41.66 -31.37 -55.44
CA ALA A 24 -41.82 -29.93 -55.69
C ALA A 24 -43.07 -29.19 -55.15
N CYS A 25 -43.02 -27.86 -55.03
CA CYS A 25 -43.66 -26.90 -55.98
C CYS A 25 -43.51 -25.40 -55.59
N GLY A 26 -43.28 -24.54 -56.60
CA GLY A 26 -43.55 -23.07 -56.65
C GLY A 26 -42.66 -22.16 -55.79
N GLY A 27 -41.80 -21.29 -56.31
CA GLY A 27 -42.07 -20.13 -57.21
C GLY A 27 -42.19 -18.86 -56.33
N GLY A 28 -41.58 -17.70 -56.52
CA GLY A 28 -40.71 -17.10 -57.54
C GLY A 28 -40.63 -15.58 -57.25
N GLY A 29 -39.55 -14.91 -57.69
CA GLY A 29 -39.42 -13.43 -57.80
C GLY A 29 -39.02 -12.71 -56.49
N GLY A 30 -37.89 -11.99 -56.39
CA GLY A 30 -37.43 -10.87 -57.22
C GLY A 30 -37.66 -9.59 -56.40
N GLY A 31 -36.65 -8.96 -55.77
CA GLY A 31 -35.72 -8.02 -56.39
C GLY A 31 -36.16 -6.58 -56.10
N GLY A 32 -35.30 -5.72 -55.53
CA GLY A 32 -35.62 -4.29 -55.41
C GLY A 32 -34.90 -3.51 -54.32
N SER A 33 -33.67 -3.13 -54.59
CA SER A 33 -32.91 -2.05 -53.95
C SER A 33 -33.55 -0.67 -54.16
N LYS A 34 -33.58 0.20 -53.12
CA LYS A 34 -33.44 1.66 -53.23
C LYS A 34 -32.88 2.24 -51.92
N GLY A 35 -31.75 2.95 -52.00
CA GLY A 35 -31.34 3.91 -50.99
C GLY A 35 -31.95 5.28 -51.26
N TYR A 36 -31.96 6.16 -50.25
CA TYR A 36 -31.86 7.61 -50.40
C TYR A 36 -31.33 8.24 -49.10
N SER A 37 -30.40 9.18 -49.28
CA SER A 37 -29.84 10.10 -48.31
C SER A 37 -30.69 11.37 -48.25
N SER A 38 -30.81 12.01 -47.06
CA SER A 38 -30.78 13.48 -46.88
C SER A 38 -31.05 13.91 -45.43
N THR A 39 -30.12 14.66 -44.84
CA THR A 39 -30.36 15.73 -43.82
C THR A 39 -30.42 17.10 -44.54
N PRO A 40 -30.67 18.28 -43.90
CA PRO A 40 -31.15 18.61 -42.55
C PRO A 40 -32.34 19.63 -42.55
N GLY A 41 -32.92 19.98 -41.39
CA GLY A 41 -33.83 21.13 -41.27
C GLY A 41 -34.43 21.37 -39.89
N SER A 42 -34.10 22.51 -39.29
CA SER A 42 -34.57 23.06 -38.02
C SER A 42 -35.95 23.72 -38.09
N THR A 43 -36.73 23.65 -37.01
CA THR A 43 -37.64 24.67 -36.40
C THR A 43 -38.41 23.90 -35.30
N GLY A 44 -38.54 24.31 -34.04
CA GLY A 44 -38.79 25.63 -33.49
C GLY A 44 -40.17 25.58 -32.81
N TYR A 45 -40.23 25.41 -31.49
CA TYR A 45 -41.40 25.77 -30.67
C TYR A 45 -40.95 26.23 -29.29
N SER A 46 -41.46 27.40 -28.90
CA SER A 46 -41.23 28.11 -27.66
C SER A 46 -42.58 28.52 -27.06
N SER A 47 -42.59 28.67 -25.73
CA SER A 47 -43.53 29.47 -24.90
C SER A 47 -44.89 28.79 -24.56
N MET A 48 -45.52 28.87 -23.37
CA MET A 48 -45.47 29.76 -22.18
C MET A 48 -46.06 29.01 -20.94
N VAL A 49 -45.49 29.11 -19.70
CA VAL A 49 -45.74 30.04 -18.55
C VAL A 49 -46.83 29.60 -17.54
N ALA A 50 -46.44 29.48 -16.25
CA ALA A 50 -47.02 30.07 -15.01
C ALA A 50 -46.53 29.26 -13.77
N SER A 51 -45.66 29.78 -12.86
CA SER A 51 -45.83 30.79 -11.79
C SER A 51 -46.45 30.27 -10.47
N SER A 52 -45.65 30.21 -9.40
CA SER A 52 -46.01 30.54 -7.99
C SER A 52 -44.76 30.45 -7.08
N ILE A 53 -44.14 31.58 -6.68
CA ILE A 53 -44.26 32.32 -5.40
C ILE A 53 -43.54 31.64 -4.20
N ALA A 54 -42.51 32.33 -3.70
CA ALA A 54 -41.81 32.12 -2.42
C ALA A 54 -42.59 32.72 -1.23
N PRO A 55 -42.15 32.50 0.03
CA PRO A 55 -41.41 33.61 0.64
C PRO A 55 -40.28 33.22 1.62
N SER A 56 -39.42 34.22 1.80
CA SER A 56 -38.35 34.44 2.76
C SER A 56 -38.81 34.65 4.22
N SER A 57 -37.98 34.28 5.20
CA SER A 57 -37.91 35.00 6.49
C SER A 57 -36.63 34.71 7.30
N THR A 58 -35.75 35.69 7.38
CA THR A 58 -35.00 36.15 8.58
C THR A 58 -35.21 37.67 8.63
N PRO A 59 -34.93 38.45 9.71
CA PRO A 59 -34.08 38.18 10.89
C PRO A 59 -34.65 38.70 12.24
N ALA A 60 -33.94 38.50 13.36
CA ALA A 60 -33.67 39.54 14.38
C ALA A 60 -32.84 39.01 15.57
N SER A 61 -31.76 39.75 15.86
CA SER A 61 -30.97 39.73 17.09
C SER A 61 -31.72 40.38 18.27
N SER A 62 -31.39 40.00 19.51
CA SER A 62 -31.19 40.96 20.62
C SER A 62 -30.75 40.33 21.95
N VAL A 63 -29.62 40.84 22.46
CA VAL A 63 -29.41 41.33 23.85
C VAL A 63 -29.04 40.32 24.97
N ALA A 64 -27.83 40.55 25.51
CA ALA A 64 -27.34 40.08 26.82
C ALA A 64 -28.00 40.83 27.99
N PRO A 65 -27.87 40.35 29.24
CA PRO A 65 -26.91 41.04 30.11
C PRO A 65 -26.15 40.15 31.11
N SER A 66 -25.06 40.73 31.61
CA SER A 66 -24.16 40.30 32.68
C SER A 66 -24.73 40.42 34.09
N SER A 67 -24.27 39.57 35.02
CA SER A 67 -23.78 39.99 36.37
C SER A 67 -23.17 38.82 37.16
N THR A 68 -21.89 38.97 37.52
CA THR A 68 -21.12 38.28 38.58
C THR A 68 -21.50 38.81 39.98
N PRO A 69 -20.77 38.52 41.09
CA PRO A 69 -20.15 37.28 41.62
C PRO A 69 -20.49 37.04 43.12
N VAL A 70 -20.29 35.85 43.71
CA VAL A 70 -19.93 35.76 45.15
C VAL A 70 -19.07 34.52 45.45
N SER A 71 -18.01 34.76 46.23
CA SER A 71 -16.99 33.87 46.77
C SER A 71 -17.39 33.36 48.18
N SER A 72 -16.99 32.15 48.59
CA SER A 72 -16.55 31.82 49.97
C SER A 72 -16.21 30.34 50.13
N VAL A 73 -14.96 30.01 50.46
CA VAL A 73 -14.39 29.66 51.79
C VAL A 73 -14.47 28.16 52.11
N ALA A 74 -13.28 27.57 52.30
CA ALA A 74 -13.02 26.24 52.87
C ALA A 74 -13.32 26.20 54.38
N PRO A 75 -13.41 25.00 54.99
CA PRO A 75 -12.29 24.66 55.89
C PRO A 75 -11.86 23.19 55.87
N SER A 76 -10.63 23.00 56.34
CA SER A 76 -9.90 21.77 56.59
C SER A 76 -10.35 21.05 57.86
N SER A 77 -10.28 19.71 57.91
CA SER A 77 -9.80 18.96 59.10
C SER A 77 -9.69 17.43 58.87
N THR A 78 -8.45 16.94 58.94
CA THR A 78 -7.92 15.76 59.69
C THR A 78 -8.52 14.33 59.57
N ALA A 79 -7.63 13.44 59.08
CA ALA A 79 -7.04 12.25 59.76
C ALA A 79 -7.64 10.82 59.61
N ALA A 80 -6.68 9.87 59.65
CA ALA A 80 -6.73 8.39 59.79
C ALA A 80 -7.04 7.59 58.51
N SER A 81 -6.02 7.02 57.85
CA SER A 81 -5.34 5.74 58.11
C SER A 81 -6.15 4.51 57.68
N SER A 82 -5.71 3.88 56.60
CA SER A 82 -5.78 2.44 56.40
C SER A 82 -4.76 2.03 55.33
N THR A 83 -3.95 1.05 55.69
CA THR A 83 -2.98 0.35 54.85
C THR A 83 -3.68 -0.36 53.68
N PRO A 84 -2.93 -0.64 52.60
CA PRO A 84 -2.96 -2.01 52.12
C PRO A 84 -1.57 -2.59 51.79
N ALA A 85 -1.38 -3.79 52.35
CA ALA A 85 -0.73 -4.97 51.79
C ALA A 85 0.32 -4.79 50.68
N SER A 86 1.55 -5.14 51.05
CA SER A 86 2.59 -5.63 50.16
C SER A 86 2.04 -6.73 49.25
N SER A 87 1.91 -6.43 47.96
CA SER A 87 1.81 -7.45 46.92
C SER A 87 3.15 -7.51 46.21
N SER A 88 3.76 -8.70 46.28
CA SER A 88 4.97 -9.07 45.59
C SER A 88 4.78 -8.89 44.08
N LEU A 89 5.51 -7.94 43.50
CA LEU A 89 5.67 -7.83 42.06
C LEU A 89 6.37 -9.10 41.56
N ALA A 90 5.58 -9.97 40.92
CA ALA A 90 6.11 -10.98 40.03
C ALA A 90 6.79 -10.25 38.87
N SER A 91 8.11 -10.38 38.80
CA SER A 91 8.90 -9.95 37.65
C SER A 91 8.46 -10.74 36.42
N SER A 92 7.53 -10.20 35.65
CA SER A 92 7.36 -10.58 34.26
C SER A 92 8.55 -9.99 33.49
N SER A 93 9.54 -10.82 33.21
CA SER A 93 10.58 -10.50 32.24
C SER A 93 9.97 -10.54 30.83
N ALA A 94 9.18 -9.52 30.49
CA ALA A 94 9.00 -9.16 29.10
C ALA A 94 10.37 -8.68 28.60
N ALA A 95 10.95 -9.37 27.62
CA ALA A 95 12.09 -8.84 26.90
C ALA A 95 11.72 -7.42 26.41
N PRO A 96 12.58 -6.40 26.60
CA PRO A 96 12.25 -5.06 26.19
C PRO A 96 11.99 -5.08 24.67
N ALA A 97 10.79 -4.64 24.27
CA ALA A 97 10.51 -4.35 22.88
C ALA A 97 11.57 -3.32 22.43
N LEU A 98 12.46 -3.74 21.54
CA LEU A 98 13.54 -2.92 21.06
C LEU A 98 12.93 -1.80 20.20
N VAL A 99 12.83 -0.61 20.80
CA VAL A 99 12.52 0.60 20.06
C VAL A 99 13.81 0.95 19.32
N PRO A 100 13.84 0.95 17.97
CA PRO A 100 15.01 1.45 17.25
C PRO A 100 15.33 2.85 17.79
N PRO A 101 16.59 3.33 17.75
CA PRO A 101 16.95 4.68 18.19
C PRO A 101 16.36 5.79 17.28
N VAL A 102 15.38 5.43 16.46
CA VAL A 102 14.69 6.24 15.48
C VAL A 102 13.29 6.52 15.99
N VAL A 103 12.93 7.80 16.03
CA VAL A 103 11.56 8.23 16.33
C VAL A 103 11.07 9.07 15.16
N LEU A 104 9.78 8.98 14.87
CA LEU A 104 9.12 9.93 13.98
C LEU A 104 9.03 11.27 14.69
N ILE A 105 9.60 12.34 14.12
CA ILE A 105 9.19 13.68 14.57
C ILE A 105 7.89 14.04 13.87
N ASP A 106 6.90 14.40 14.68
CA ASP A 106 5.81 15.31 14.34
C ASP A 106 6.35 16.75 14.40
N THR A 107 6.46 17.42 13.27
CA THR A 107 7.16 18.72 13.19
C THR A 107 6.22 19.90 13.39
N GLN A 108 6.17 20.43 14.62
CA GLN A 108 6.18 21.89 14.77
C GLN A 108 7.55 22.52 14.43
N ILE A 109 8.52 21.73 13.97
CA ILE A 109 9.87 22.16 13.57
C ILE A 109 10.11 21.75 12.11
N ASN A 110 9.75 22.63 11.16
CA ASN A 110 9.79 22.47 9.68
C ASN A 110 8.57 21.81 9.01
N ALA A 111 7.38 22.37 9.23
CA ALA A 111 6.16 22.05 8.49
C ALA A 111 6.31 22.01 6.95
N ALA A 112 7.29 22.74 6.38
CA ALA A 112 7.56 22.71 4.95
C ALA A 112 8.09 21.35 4.45
N ASP A 113 8.77 20.59 5.30
CA ASP A 113 9.38 19.31 4.93
C ASP A 113 8.47 18.11 5.16
N GLY A 114 7.38 18.23 5.93
CA GLY A 114 6.52 17.10 6.30
C GLY A 114 7.25 16.07 7.16
N ASP A 115 6.72 14.85 7.22
CA ASP A 115 7.23 13.82 8.14
C ASP A 115 8.56 13.20 7.67
N TYR A 116 9.53 13.13 8.59
CA TYR A 116 10.81 12.45 8.40
C TYR A 116 11.34 11.87 9.72
N PHE A 117 12.25 10.90 9.60
CA PHE A 117 12.85 10.24 10.75
C PHE A 117 13.95 11.09 11.39
N VAL A 118 14.03 11.03 12.72
CA VAL A 118 15.18 11.53 13.48
C VAL A 118 15.72 10.49 14.43
N ALA A 119 16.93 10.72 14.93
CA ALA A 119 17.45 9.99 16.08
C ALA A 119 16.86 10.48 17.41
N SER A 120 16.76 9.57 18.37
CA SER A 120 16.31 9.85 19.75
C SER A 120 17.37 9.44 20.76
N GLY A 121 17.75 10.36 21.64
CA GLY A 121 18.72 10.09 22.70
C GLY A 121 20.16 9.91 22.20
N ASP A 122 20.90 9.09 22.93
CA ASP A 122 22.27 8.71 22.60
C ASP A 122 22.27 7.54 21.61
N VAL A 123 22.96 7.71 20.49
CA VAL A 123 22.99 6.73 19.39
C VAL A 123 24.41 6.48 18.94
N LEU A 124 24.67 5.29 18.40
CA LEU A 124 25.99 4.93 17.88
C LEU A 124 26.17 5.51 16.48
N VAL A 125 27.18 6.36 16.31
CA VAL A 125 27.46 7.06 15.04
C VAL A 125 28.83 6.64 14.52
N GLY A 126 28.93 6.29 13.24
CA GLY A 126 30.21 5.97 12.62
C GLY A 126 31.02 7.23 12.33
N MET A 127 32.13 7.43 13.04
CA MET A 127 32.98 8.61 12.94
C MET A 127 34.39 8.24 12.45
N PRO A 128 35.07 9.10 11.66
CA PRO A 128 36.41 8.81 11.17
C PRO A 128 37.43 8.76 12.31
N GLU A 129 38.35 7.80 12.26
CA GLU A 129 39.49 7.73 13.17
C GLU A 129 40.58 8.73 12.75
N GLY A 130 41.09 9.50 13.72
CA GLY A 130 42.21 10.42 13.50
C GLY A 130 41.95 11.52 12.44
N GLY A 131 40.68 11.81 12.12
CA GLY A 131 40.31 12.77 11.08
C GLY A 131 40.57 12.31 9.64
N GLY A 132 40.90 11.03 9.44
CA GLY A 132 41.07 10.43 8.12
C GLY A 132 39.75 10.07 7.43
N ASN A 133 39.83 9.29 6.36
CA ASN A 133 38.66 8.77 5.64
C ASN A 133 38.77 7.28 5.30
N THR A 134 39.78 6.58 5.81
CA THR A 134 40.01 5.16 5.52
C THR A 134 39.59 4.24 6.65
N SER A 135 39.39 4.76 7.86
CA SER A 135 39.05 4.00 9.07
C SER A 135 37.97 4.73 9.85
N PHE A 136 36.96 4.01 10.33
CA PHE A 136 35.83 4.56 11.06
C PHE A 136 35.53 3.72 12.29
N THR A 137 35.10 4.37 13.37
CA THR A 137 34.71 3.72 14.63
C THR A 137 33.37 4.24 15.12
N GLY A 138 32.65 3.41 15.87
CA GLY A 138 31.39 3.81 16.49
C GLY A 138 31.63 4.71 17.70
N GLN A 139 30.97 5.86 17.75
CA GLN A 139 30.96 6.76 18.89
C GLN A 139 29.54 6.96 19.37
N LEU A 140 29.32 6.83 20.68
CA LEU A 140 28.03 7.12 21.30
C LEU A 140 27.87 8.64 21.42
N LEU A 141 26.90 9.20 20.70
CA LEU A 141 26.65 10.64 20.64
C LEU A 141 25.16 10.93 20.88
N ASN A 142 24.87 11.98 21.64
CA ASN A 142 23.50 12.48 21.70
C ASN A 142 23.11 13.08 20.34
N ARG A 143 22.08 12.53 19.72
CA ARG A 143 21.57 12.98 18.41
C ARG A 143 20.06 13.19 18.43
N THR A 144 19.50 13.48 19.61
CA THR A 144 18.08 13.75 19.76
C THR A 144 17.64 14.84 18.77
N GLY A 145 16.71 14.48 17.87
CA GLY A 145 16.13 15.37 16.89
C GLY A 145 16.97 15.67 15.65
N PHE A 146 18.12 15.01 15.46
CA PHE A 146 18.89 15.13 14.20
C PHE A 146 18.22 14.32 13.09
N ALA A 147 18.05 14.94 11.91
CA ALA A 147 17.44 14.32 10.75
C ALA A 147 18.25 13.11 10.27
N LEU A 148 17.52 12.07 9.86
CA LEU A 148 18.07 10.89 9.21
C LEU A 148 17.84 10.96 7.70
N TYR A 149 18.80 10.42 6.96
CA TYR A 149 18.84 10.46 5.51
C TYR A 149 19.05 9.06 4.93
N THR A 150 18.61 8.92 3.68
CA THR A 150 18.96 7.79 2.81
C THR A 150 19.75 8.31 1.62
N PHE A 151 20.61 7.44 1.08
CA PHE A 151 21.40 7.74 -0.12
C PHE A 151 20.80 7.04 -1.33
N ALA A 152 20.50 7.79 -2.40
CA ALA A 152 19.86 7.25 -3.59
C ALA A 152 20.71 6.16 -4.26
N ASN A 153 22.04 6.26 -4.15
CA ASN A 153 22.96 5.28 -4.73
C ASN A 153 23.03 3.97 -3.95
N ASP A 154 22.52 3.90 -2.71
CA ASP A 154 22.49 2.64 -1.97
C ASP A 154 21.50 1.66 -2.61
N THR A 155 21.74 0.36 -2.44
CA THR A 155 20.77 -0.69 -2.80
C THR A 155 20.22 -1.33 -1.54
N THR A 156 19.11 -2.06 -1.66
CA THR A 156 18.52 -2.78 -0.52
C THR A 156 19.57 -3.65 0.15
N GLY A 157 19.83 -3.42 1.43
CA GLY A 157 20.80 -4.19 2.21
C GLY A 157 22.27 -3.75 2.07
N VAL A 158 22.58 -2.76 1.21
CA VAL A 158 23.98 -2.41 0.88
C VAL A 158 24.19 -0.90 0.83
N SER A 159 25.13 -0.42 1.64
CA SER A 159 25.66 0.94 1.63
C SER A 159 26.76 1.11 0.58
N ASN A 160 26.58 2.02 -0.37
CA ASN A 160 27.60 2.45 -1.33
C ASN A 160 28.38 3.69 -0.84
N CYS A 161 28.06 4.22 0.34
CA CYS A 161 28.78 5.32 0.96
C CYS A 161 30.06 4.82 1.67
N SER A 162 31.24 5.22 1.16
CA SER A 162 32.56 4.91 1.74
C SER A 162 33.53 6.10 1.64
N GLY A 163 34.66 6.04 2.33
CA GLY A 163 35.67 7.09 2.23
C GLY A 163 35.17 8.45 2.70
N ASN A 164 35.41 9.49 1.89
CA ASN A 164 34.94 10.85 2.17
C ASN A 164 33.41 10.96 2.23
N CYS A 165 32.68 10.03 1.63
CA CYS A 165 31.22 9.97 1.78
C CYS A 165 30.85 9.80 3.26
N LEU A 166 31.46 8.84 3.97
CA LEU A 166 31.15 8.58 5.38
C LEU A 166 31.63 9.68 6.33
N VAL A 167 32.64 10.45 5.93
CA VAL A 167 33.04 11.65 6.67
C VAL A 167 31.92 12.69 6.66
N ASN A 168 31.24 12.87 5.52
CA ASN A 168 30.15 13.84 5.38
C ASN A 168 28.79 13.29 5.79
N TRP A 169 28.64 11.97 5.74
CA TRP A 169 27.41 11.24 6.02
C TRP A 169 27.66 10.13 7.02
N PRO A 170 27.82 10.48 8.31
CA PRO A 170 28.05 9.49 9.35
C PRO A 170 26.88 8.50 9.43
N PRO A 171 27.13 7.18 9.37
CA PRO A 171 26.07 6.17 9.44
C PRO A 171 25.50 6.08 10.86
N LEU A 172 24.19 5.82 10.96
CA LEU A 172 23.54 5.39 12.20
C LEU A 172 23.84 3.91 12.42
N LEU A 173 24.75 3.61 13.33
CA LEU A 173 25.18 2.25 13.63
C LEU A 173 24.22 1.56 14.61
N ALA A 174 24.15 0.23 14.48
CA ALA A 174 23.46 -0.65 15.42
C ALA A 174 24.47 -1.36 16.33
N ASN A 175 24.06 -1.67 17.55
CA ASN A 175 24.84 -2.52 18.45
C ASN A 175 24.71 -3.99 18.01
N PRO A 176 25.70 -4.86 18.33
CA PRO A 176 25.61 -6.29 18.04
C PRO A 176 24.40 -7.01 18.63
N SER A 177 23.83 -6.48 19.72
CA SER A 177 22.64 -7.03 20.38
C SER A 177 21.32 -6.46 19.84
N ASP A 178 21.36 -5.43 19.00
CA ASP A 178 20.14 -4.83 18.46
C ASP A 178 19.43 -5.83 17.54
N GLN A 179 18.11 -5.83 17.61
CA GLN A 179 17.24 -6.62 16.72
C GLN A 179 16.33 -5.65 15.99
N ALA A 180 16.15 -5.87 14.70
CA ALA A 180 15.22 -5.10 13.88
C ALA A 180 13.98 -5.93 13.55
N SER A 181 12.82 -5.27 13.57
CA SER A 181 11.59 -5.78 12.97
C SER A 181 11.21 -4.90 11.78
N ALA A 182 10.59 -5.53 10.76
CA ALA A 182 10.07 -4.79 9.62
C ALA A 182 9.16 -3.63 10.10
N PRO A 183 9.26 -2.43 9.49
CA PRO A 183 9.99 -2.10 8.26
C PRO A 183 11.48 -1.75 8.45
N TYR A 184 12.01 -1.83 9.67
CA TYR A 184 13.43 -1.64 9.95
C TYR A 184 14.22 -2.92 9.67
N SER A 185 15.51 -2.75 9.39
CA SER A 185 16.46 -3.83 9.19
C SER A 185 17.84 -3.39 9.69
N ILE A 186 18.72 -4.37 9.94
CA ILE A 186 20.12 -4.13 10.25
C ILE A 186 20.95 -4.76 9.13
N ILE A 187 21.89 -4.00 8.59
CA ILE A 187 22.78 -4.45 7.52
C ILE A 187 24.22 -4.51 8.02
N GLU A 188 25.04 -5.37 7.43
CA GLU A 188 26.48 -5.29 7.60
C GLU A 188 27.04 -4.16 6.72
N ARG A 189 27.93 -3.34 7.29
CA ARG A 189 28.58 -2.24 6.58
C ARG A 189 30.10 -2.30 6.71
N SER A 190 30.82 -1.93 5.65
CA SER A 190 32.26 -1.70 5.73
C SER A 190 32.57 -0.39 6.46
N MET A 191 33.53 -0.45 7.38
CA MET A 191 34.12 0.68 8.11
C MET A 191 35.54 1.01 7.59
N GLY A 192 35.84 0.62 6.35
CA GLY A 192 37.17 0.75 5.77
C GLY A 192 38.17 -0.23 6.39
N THR A 193 39.34 0.26 6.80
CA THR A 193 40.39 -0.56 7.43
C THR A 193 40.04 -1.04 8.83
N ALA A 194 39.00 -0.48 9.47
CA ALA A 194 38.50 -0.92 10.77
C ALA A 194 37.66 -2.21 10.71
N GLY A 195 37.40 -2.76 9.52
CA GLY A 195 36.58 -3.98 9.35
C GLY A 195 35.12 -3.65 9.04
N THR A 196 34.19 -4.32 9.72
CA THR A 196 32.74 -4.15 9.52
C THR A 196 32.02 -3.74 10.79
N ALA A 197 30.85 -3.12 10.62
CA ALA A 197 29.91 -2.78 11.69
C ALA A 197 28.48 -3.08 11.25
N LEU A 198 27.52 -2.95 12.16
CA LEU A 198 26.10 -3.03 11.86
C LEU A 198 25.52 -1.62 11.65
N GLN A 199 24.64 -1.45 10.67
CA GLN A 199 23.96 -0.19 10.38
C GLN A 199 22.45 -0.37 10.39
N TRP A 200 21.74 0.58 10.99
CA TRP A 200 20.28 0.65 10.87
C TRP A 200 19.86 1.03 9.45
N ALA A 201 18.82 0.39 8.96
CA ALA A 201 18.22 0.63 7.66
C ALA A 201 16.69 0.65 7.77
N TYR A 202 16.03 1.47 6.94
CA TYR A 202 14.57 1.55 6.83
C TYR A 202 14.15 1.13 5.42
N LEU A 203 13.24 0.16 5.30
CA LEU A 203 12.89 -0.49 4.02
C LEU A 203 14.14 -0.96 3.24
N GLY A 204 15.14 -1.43 3.99
CA GLY A 204 16.43 -1.87 3.47
C GLY A 204 17.37 -0.77 2.98
N LYS A 205 17.00 0.52 3.07
CA LYS A 205 17.90 1.64 2.79
C LYS A 205 18.68 2.05 4.05
N PRO A 206 20.01 2.12 4.02
CA PRO A 206 20.80 2.48 5.18
C PRO A 206 20.53 3.92 5.63
N LEU A 207 20.57 4.14 6.95
CA LEU A 207 20.29 5.44 7.58
C LEU A 207 21.57 6.19 7.95
N TYR A 208 21.60 7.49 7.65
CA TYR A 208 22.76 8.36 7.86
C TYR A 208 22.34 9.68 8.52
N PHE A 209 23.31 10.30 9.21
CA PHE A 209 23.28 11.70 9.59
C PHE A 209 23.98 12.54 8.51
N PHE A 210 23.76 13.86 8.55
CA PHE A 210 24.55 14.80 7.76
C PHE A 210 25.48 15.61 8.66
N LYS A 211 26.77 15.69 8.31
CA LYS A 211 27.79 16.36 9.15
C LYS A 211 27.50 17.84 9.41
N ASN A 212 26.86 18.54 8.45
CA ASN A 212 26.58 19.96 8.60
C ASN A 212 25.22 20.25 9.27
N ASP A 213 24.41 19.22 9.53
CA ASP A 213 23.31 19.36 10.48
C ASP A 213 23.92 19.31 11.88
N THR A 214 23.98 20.48 12.52
CA THR A 214 24.65 20.72 13.81
C THR A 214 23.65 20.90 14.96
N ALA A 215 22.36 20.99 14.65
CA ALA A 215 21.29 21.08 15.63
C ALA A 215 20.06 20.26 15.21
N ALA A 216 19.24 19.91 16.19
CA ALA A 216 17.97 19.23 15.98
C ALA A 216 17.07 20.01 15.00
N GLY A 217 16.36 19.29 14.15
CA GLY A 217 15.46 19.86 13.14
C GLY A 217 16.15 20.43 11.90
N GLN A 218 17.48 20.53 11.83
CA GLN A 218 18.16 20.92 10.60
C GLN A 218 18.02 19.81 9.54
N THR A 219 17.67 20.22 8.31
CA THR A 219 17.49 19.33 7.16
C THR A 219 18.39 19.71 5.98
N ALA A 220 19.56 20.31 6.23
CA ALA A 220 20.42 20.88 5.18
C ALA A 220 20.94 19.80 4.20
N GLY A 221 21.01 18.54 4.66
CA GLY A 221 21.43 17.41 3.85
C GLY A 221 20.54 17.16 2.63
N LYS A 222 19.25 17.53 2.68
CA LYS A 222 18.31 17.32 1.55
C LYS A 222 18.67 18.16 0.31
N ALA A 223 19.49 19.20 0.49
CA ALA A 223 19.97 20.04 -0.61
C ALA A 223 21.17 19.42 -1.36
N ILE A 224 21.74 18.33 -0.82
CA ILE A 224 22.87 17.66 -1.45
C ILE A 224 22.34 16.63 -2.47
N PRO A 225 22.83 16.63 -3.72
CA PRO A 225 22.38 15.68 -4.74
C PRO A 225 22.46 14.23 -4.27
N ASN A 226 21.43 13.45 -4.56
CA ASN A 226 21.25 12.03 -4.19
C ASN A 226 21.03 11.75 -2.70
N TRP A 227 20.96 12.77 -1.84
CA TRP A 227 20.67 12.61 -0.41
C TRP A 227 19.28 13.11 -0.08
N LEU A 228 18.53 12.26 0.61
CA LEU A 228 17.09 12.41 0.76
C LEU A 228 16.73 12.17 2.22
N LEU A 229 15.81 12.97 2.75
CA LEU A 229 15.26 12.71 4.09
C LEU A 229 14.70 11.29 4.13
N ALA A 230 15.05 10.54 5.17
CA ALA A 230 14.45 9.25 5.44
C ALA A 230 13.03 9.47 5.95
N ARG A 231 12.03 8.87 5.30
CA ARG A 231 10.61 9.12 5.58
C ARG A 231 9.85 7.83 5.82
N PRO A 232 8.80 7.85 6.67
CA PRO A 232 7.91 6.70 6.80
C PRO A 232 7.12 6.45 5.51
N MET A 233 6.60 5.23 5.37
CA MET A 233 5.54 4.95 4.41
C MET A 233 4.32 5.84 4.71
N PRO A 234 3.77 6.57 3.71
CA PRO A 234 2.66 7.49 3.93
C PRO A 234 1.30 6.78 3.99
N THR A 235 1.29 5.47 4.19
CA THR A 235 0.08 4.63 4.18
C THR A 235 0.08 3.70 5.38
N GLN A 236 -1.11 3.46 5.93
CA GLN A 236 -1.37 2.50 6.99
C GLN A 236 -2.65 1.72 6.67
N ILE A 237 -2.76 0.50 7.19
CA ILE A 237 -3.99 -0.29 7.09
C ILE A 237 -4.88 0.09 8.28
N VAL A 238 -6.12 0.48 8.01
CA VAL A 238 -7.14 0.75 9.02
C VAL A 238 -8.29 -0.22 8.85
N ALA A 239 -8.84 -0.69 9.98
CA ALA A 239 -10.03 -1.54 9.97
C ALA A 239 -11.30 -0.68 9.92
N ASN A 240 -12.26 -1.07 9.10
CA ASN A 240 -13.60 -0.48 9.06
C ASN A 240 -14.65 -1.58 9.21
N ALA A 241 -15.68 -1.33 10.03
CA ALA A 241 -16.69 -2.33 10.35
C ALA A 241 -17.60 -2.70 9.15
N THR A 242 -17.79 -1.77 8.22
CA THR A 242 -18.69 -1.94 7.06
C THR A 242 -17.93 -2.38 5.83
N LEU A 243 -16.80 -1.71 5.55
CA LEU A 243 -16.00 -1.93 4.36
C LEU A 243 -14.81 -2.86 4.61
N GLY A 244 -14.56 -3.33 5.84
CA GLY A 244 -13.35 -4.10 6.12
C GLY A 244 -12.07 -3.26 6.07
N SER A 245 -10.92 -3.92 6.13
CA SER A 245 -9.63 -3.23 6.19
C SER A 245 -9.24 -2.62 4.86
N HIS A 246 -8.82 -1.36 4.87
CA HIS A 246 -8.41 -0.61 3.70
C HIS A 246 -7.23 0.33 4.04
N LEU A 247 -6.62 0.91 3.01
CA LEU A 247 -5.53 1.86 3.18
C LEU A 247 -6.06 3.24 3.57
N ALA A 248 -5.42 3.83 4.56
CA ALA A 248 -5.52 5.23 4.88
C ALA A 248 -4.13 5.87 4.83
N ALA A 249 -4.08 7.19 4.70
CA ALA A 249 -2.83 7.94 4.81
C ALA A 249 -2.29 7.90 6.25
N ALA A 250 -0.97 7.95 6.39
CA ALA A 250 -0.27 8.04 7.67
C ALA A 250 0.48 9.36 7.75
N GLY A 251 0.19 10.15 8.78
CA GLY A 251 0.83 11.44 9.04
C GLY A 251 0.62 12.50 7.94
N SER A 252 1.64 13.34 7.79
CA SER A 252 1.70 14.39 6.78
C SER A 252 2.16 13.85 5.43
N VAL A 253 1.33 14.08 4.41
CA VAL A 253 1.52 13.54 3.06
C VAL A 253 1.58 14.64 2.01
N LYS A 254 2.28 14.39 0.91
CA LYS A 254 2.28 15.25 -0.28
C LYS A 254 1.08 14.86 -1.15
N LEU A 255 0.24 15.82 -1.52
CA LEU A 255 -0.90 15.62 -2.41
C LEU A 255 -0.79 16.54 -3.64
N ALA A 256 -1.37 16.12 -4.77
CA ALA A 256 -1.48 16.95 -5.98
C ALA A 256 -2.92 17.35 -6.26
N MET A 257 -3.11 18.61 -6.63
CA MET A 257 -4.39 19.21 -7.05
C MET A 257 -4.16 20.17 -8.22
N PRO A 258 -5.18 20.44 -9.07
CA PRO A 258 -5.08 21.45 -10.10
C PRO A 258 -5.19 22.85 -9.51
N VAL A 259 -4.20 23.70 -9.77
CA VAL A 259 -4.17 25.12 -9.40
C VAL A 259 -3.91 25.93 -10.66
N ASN A 260 -4.88 26.75 -11.08
CA ASN A 260 -4.82 27.56 -12.31
C ASN A 260 -4.51 26.74 -13.57
N GLY A 261 -5.07 25.53 -13.68
CA GLY A 261 -4.86 24.64 -14.84
C GLY A 261 -3.52 23.91 -14.85
N ALA A 262 -2.71 24.01 -13.79
CA ALA A 262 -1.49 23.23 -13.61
C ALA A 262 -1.59 22.35 -12.37
N GLU A 263 -1.08 21.13 -12.44
CA GLU A 263 -0.96 20.27 -11.28
C GLU A 263 0.09 20.85 -10.32
N GLN A 264 -0.30 21.13 -9.08
CA GLN A 264 0.59 21.60 -8.03
C GLN A 264 0.50 20.68 -6.82
N THR A 265 1.61 20.56 -6.11
CA THR A 265 1.69 19.70 -4.94
C THR A 265 1.79 20.50 -3.66
N SER A 266 1.14 20.02 -2.61
CA SER A 266 1.23 20.58 -1.25
C SER A 266 1.38 19.46 -0.22
N THR A 267 2.13 19.70 0.84
CA THR A 267 2.18 18.81 2.00
C THR A 267 1.04 19.17 2.95
N THR A 268 0.30 18.17 3.45
CA THR A 268 -0.84 18.38 4.34
C THR A 268 -0.98 17.20 5.31
N GLU A 269 -1.37 17.48 6.54
CA GLU A 269 -1.69 16.46 7.53
C GLU A 269 -2.95 15.70 7.10
N ARG A 270 -2.82 14.39 6.89
CA ARG A 270 -3.90 13.50 6.42
C ARG A 270 -3.92 12.17 7.15
N ASN A 271 -3.34 12.08 8.34
CA ASN A 271 -3.37 10.85 9.12
C ASN A 271 -4.80 10.31 9.28
N GLY A 272 -5.00 9.06 8.84
CA GLY A 272 -6.28 8.35 8.92
C GLY A 272 -7.29 8.69 7.82
N PHE A 273 -6.97 9.54 6.84
CA PHE A 273 -7.84 9.76 5.67
C PHE A 273 -7.78 8.55 4.73
N THR A 274 -8.94 8.06 4.31
CA THR A 274 -9.09 6.92 3.41
C THR A 274 -8.43 7.19 2.05
N LEU A 275 -7.76 6.17 1.52
CA LEU A 275 -7.20 6.18 0.18
C LEU A 275 -8.07 5.34 -0.76
N TYR A 276 -8.12 5.75 -2.03
CA TYR A 276 -8.97 5.17 -3.05
C TYR A 276 -8.17 4.82 -4.31
N THR A 277 -8.70 3.87 -5.08
CA THR A 277 -8.31 3.54 -6.45
C THR A 277 -9.43 3.91 -7.43
N PHE A 278 -9.07 4.17 -8.68
CA PHE A 278 -9.98 4.55 -9.75
C PHE A 278 -10.04 3.44 -10.81
N ASP A 279 -11.22 2.87 -11.09
CA ASP A 279 -11.38 1.76 -12.04
C ASP A 279 -11.08 2.16 -13.48
N ASN A 280 -11.16 3.45 -13.81
CA ASN A 280 -10.76 3.93 -15.13
C ASN A 280 -9.24 4.02 -15.27
N ASP A 281 -8.46 3.96 -14.17
CA ASP A 281 -7.00 3.85 -14.25
C ASP A 281 -6.60 2.48 -14.77
N THR A 282 -5.41 2.40 -15.34
CA THR A 282 -4.78 1.12 -15.71
C THR A 282 -3.48 0.97 -14.95
N THR A 283 -2.98 -0.24 -14.79
CA THR A 283 -1.70 -0.49 -14.09
C THR A 283 -0.58 0.40 -14.65
N GLY A 284 -0.01 1.23 -13.80
CA GLY A 284 1.07 2.15 -14.17
C GLY A 284 0.63 3.49 -14.76
N VAL A 285 -0.68 3.75 -14.90
CA VAL A 285 -1.19 4.96 -15.57
C VAL A 285 -2.41 5.53 -14.82
N SER A 286 -2.30 6.82 -14.46
CA SER A 286 -3.41 7.62 -13.95
C SER A 286 -4.14 8.33 -15.09
N ASN A 287 -5.46 8.16 -15.16
CA ASN A 287 -6.39 8.87 -16.02
C ASN A 287 -7.08 10.04 -15.31
N CYS A 288 -6.76 10.28 -14.03
CA CYS A 288 -7.33 11.36 -13.24
C CYS A 288 -6.52 12.66 -13.37
N SER A 289 -7.08 13.62 -14.11
CA SER A 289 -6.52 14.97 -14.34
C SER A 289 -7.61 16.04 -14.23
N ASP A 290 -7.22 17.32 -14.19
CA ASP A 290 -8.13 18.47 -14.13
C ASP A 290 -9.20 18.32 -13.04
N VAL A 291 -10.48 18.46 -13.38
CA VAL A 291 -11.61 18.37 -12.45
C VAL A 291 -11.66 17.03 -11.69
N CYS A 292 -11.13 15.95 -12.27
CA CYS A 292 -10.99 14.69 -11.54
C CYS A 292 -10.07 14.90 -10.33
N LEU A 293 -8.91 15.51 -10.54
CA LEU A 293 -7.91 15.75 -9.50
C LEU A 293 -8.36 16.80 -8.47
N THR A 294 -9.32 17.66 -8.80
CA THR A 294 -10.00 18.52 -7.81
C THR A 294 -10.80 17.70 -6.80
N ASN A 295 -11.53 16.68 -7.27
CA ASN A 295 -12.37 15.83 -6.44
C ASN A 295 -11.59 14.68 -5.81
N TRP A 296 -10.51 14.25 -6.47
CA TRP A 296 -9.70 13.10 -6.12
C TRP A 296 -8.21 13.47 -6.10
N PRO A 297 -7.74 14.23 -5.10
CA PRO A 297 -6.33 14.62 -5.03
C PRO A 297 -5.41 13.40 -5.00
N ALA A 298 -4.34 13.40 -5.80
CA ALA A 298 -3.42 12.27 -5.87
C ALA A 298 -2.48 12.22 -4.66
N LEU A 299 -2.20 11.03 -4.12
CA LEU A 299 -1.16 10.83 -3.10
C LEU A 299 0.22 10.79 -3.76
N ILE A 300 0.97 11.88 -3.63
CA ILE A 300 2.28 12.06 -4.25
C ILE A 300 3.39 11.51 -3.37
N ALA A 301 4.34 10.84 -4.00
CA ALA A 301 5.55 10.38 -3.37
C ALA A 301 6.57 11.51 -3.26
N HIS A 302 7.20 11.63 -2.10
CA HIS A 302 8.35 12.52 -1.94
C HIS A 302 9.50 12.05 -2.85
N ALA A 303 10.40 12.98 -3.19
CA ALA A 303 11.57 12.68 -4.00
C ALA A 303 12.36 11.51 -3.40
N GLY A 304 12.68 10.53 -4.26
CA GLY A 304 13.44 9.35 -3.89
C GLY A 304 12.75 8.37 -2.95
N ALA A 305 11.43 8.47 -2.81
CA ALA A 305 10.62 7.39 -2.26
C ALA A 305 10.95 6.06 -2.95
N VAL A 306 11.00 5.00 -2.16
CA VAL A 306 11.21 3.64 -2.64
C VAL A 306 9.95 2.86 -2.36
N ALA A 307 9.37 2.30 -3.41
CA ALA A 307 8.24 1.40 -3.27
C ALA A 307 8.72 -0.05 -3.25
N SER A 308 8.27 -0.80 -2.26
CA SER A 308 8.34 -2.26 -2.23
C SER A 308 6.95 -2.83 -2.45
N ALA A 309 6.85 -3.95 -3.16
CA ALA A 309 5.59 -4.66 -3.35
C ALA A 309 4.86 -4.83 -1.99
N PRO A 310 3.53 -4.62 -1.93
CA PRO A 310 2.62 -4.38 -3.06
C PRO A 310 2.60 -2.93 -3.58
N TYR A 311 3.36 -2.01 -2.98
CA TYR A 311 3.42 -0.63 -3.44
C TYR A 311 4.27 -0.47 -4.69
N SER A 312 3.96 0.58 -5.45
CA SER A 312 4.64 0.99 -6.67
C SER A 312 4.58 2.51 -6.80
N LEU A 313 5.36 3.07 -7.73
CA LEU A 313 5.31 4.49 -8.07
C LEU A 313 4.91 4.66 -9.53
N VAL A 314 3.93 5.53 -9.78
CA VAL A 314 3.43 5.87 -11.11
C VAL A 314 3.83 7.29 -11.46
N GLN A 315 4.46 7.49 -12.62
CA GLN A 315 4.80 8.83 -13.07
C GLN A 315 3.56 9.52 -13.64
N ARG A 316 3.21 10.69 -13.10
CA ARG A 316 2.12 11.54 -13.62
C ARG A 316 2.62 12.41 -14.77
N ALA A 317 1.70 12.97 -15.55
CA ALA A 317 2.03 13.90 -16.65
C ALA A 317 2.79 15.17 -16.18
N SER A 318 2.62 15.56 -14.92
CA SER A 318 3.37 16.63 -14.27
C SER A 318 4.86 16.29 -14.03
N GLY A 319 5.25 15.01 -14.16
CA GLY A 319 6.56 14.49 -13.79
C GLY A 319 6.68 14.05 -12.34
N GLU A 320 5.69 14.36 -11.49
CA GLU A 320 5.61 13.88 -10.11
C GLU A 320 5.36 12.36 -10.06
N MET A 321 5.89 11.70 -9.03
CA MET A 321 5.63 10.28 -8.79
C MET A 321 4.45 10.15 -7.83
N GLN A 322 3.44 9.38 -8.19
CA GLN A 322 2.28 9.06 -7.36
C GLN A 322 2.47 7.69 -6.71
N TRP A 323 2.09 7.57 -5.44
CA TRP A 323 1.99 6.26 -4.80
C TRP A 323 0.87 5.45 -5.43
N ALA A 324 1.16 4.19 -5.69
CA ALA A 324 0.22 3.25 -6.28
C ALA A 324 0.25 1.93 -5.53
N LEU A 325 -0.91 1.29 -5.40
CA LEU A 325 -1.04 -0.05 -4.86
C LEU A 325 -1.20 -1.03 -6.03
N ASN A 326 -0.23 -1.93 -6.18
CA ASN A 326 -0.17 -2.88 -7.29
C ASN A 326 -0.30 -2.22 -8.68
N GLY A 327 0.36 -1.07 -8.84
CA GLY A 327 0.31 -0.25 -10.05
C GLY A 327 -0.96 0.59 -10.21
N MET A 328 -1.96 0.46 -9.33
CA MET A 328 -3.16 1.30 -9.33
C MET A 328 -2.90 2.57 -8.52
N PRO A 329 -2.99 3.77 -9.12
CA PRO A 329 -2.68 5.03 -8.44
C PRO A 329 -3.61 5.29 -7.23
N LEU A 330 -3.05 5.83 -6.14
CA LEU A 330 -3.77 6.11 -4.90
C LEU A 330 -4.20 7.57 -4.81
N TYR A 331 -5.44 7.79 -4.39
CA TYR A 331 -6.07 9.11 -4.30
C TYR A 331 -6.74 9.33 -2.94
N PHE A 332 -6.89 10.59 -2.58
CA PHE A 332 -7.81 11.06 -1.54
C PHE A 332 -9.17 11.36 -2.18
N PHE A 333 -10.21 11.51 -1.35
CA PHE A 333 -11.48 12.07 -1.77
C PHE A 333 -11.73 13.44 -1.12
N ALA A 334 -12.06 14.46 -1.90
CA ALA A 334 -12.29 15.81 -1.40
C ALA A 334 -13.52 15.92 -0.49
N GLY A 335 -14.49 15.00 -0.60
CA GLY A 335 -15.64 14.91 0.29
C GLY A 335 -15.36 14.22 1.62
N ASP A 336 -14.17 13.63 1.81
CA ASP A 336 -13.70 13.20 3.12
C ASP A 336 -13.06 14.40 3.83
N THR A 337 -13.73 14.87 4.88
CA THR A 337 -13.34 16.04 5.69
C THR A 337 -12.69 15.64 7.01
N GLN A 338 -12.80 14.36 7.40
CA GLN A 338 -12.25 13.80 8.63
C GLN A 338 -11.68 12.40 8.39
N ALA A 339 -10.71 12.02 9.21
CA ALA A 339 -10.16 10.67 9.22
C ALA A 339 -11.25 9.60 9.42
N GLY A 340 -11.09 8.46 8.75
CA GLY A 340 -12.03 7.33 8.79
C GLY A 340 -13.31 7.51 7.95
N GLN A 341 -13.55 8.68 7.36
CA GLN A 341 -14.62 8.85 6.38
C GLN A 341 -14.31 8.05 5.11
N THR A 342 -15.33 7.41 4.56
CA THR A 342 -15.25 6.57 3.35
C THR A 342 -16.27 7.05 2.31
N ASN A 343 -16.55 8.35 2.29
CA ASN A 343 -17.65 8.93 1.51
C ASN A 343 -17.41 8.83 -0.01
N GLY A 344 -16.17 8.56 -0.42
CA GLY A 344 -15.81 8.33 -1.82
C GLY A 344 -16.17 6.93 -2.33
N GLU A 345 -16.50 5.99 -1.45
CA GLU A 345 -16.77 4.61 -1.85
C GLU A 345 -17.95 4.53 -2.83
N ALA A 346 -17.73 3.82 -3.93
CA ALA A 346 -18.69 3.57 -5.01
C ALA A 346 -19.25 4.82 -5.71
N ILE A 347 -18.64 6.00 -5.55
CA ILE A 347 -19.02 7.18 -6.34
C ILE A 347 -18.82 6.87 -7.82
N GLY A 348 -19.87 7.06 -8.62
CA GLY A 348 -19.81 6.83 -10.07
C GLY A 348 -19.60 5.37 -10.47
N ASN A 349 -19.70 4.42 -9.53
CA ASN A 349 -19.38 2.99 -9.71
C ASN A 349 -17.95 2.73 -10.21
N ASN A 350 -17.01 3.63 -9.93
CA ASN A 350 -15.63 3.51 -10.40
C ASN A 350 -14.57 3.99 -9.39
N TRP A 351 -14.99 4.44 -8.20
CA TRP A 351 -14.07 4.78 -7.11
C TRP A 351 -14.28 3.86 -5.94
N PHE A 352 -13.20 3.26 -5.45
CA PHE A 352 -13.25 2.26 -4.39
C PHE A 352 -12.11 2.47 -3.40
N VAL A 353 -12.37 2.20 -2.12
CA VAL A 353 -11.32 2.23 -1.10
C VAL A 353 -10.20 1.28 -1.50
N ALA A 354 -8.96 1.76 -1.39
CA ALA A 354 -7.78 1.00 -1.76
C ALA A 354 -7.54 -0.12 -0.74
N ARG A 355 -7.50 -1.37 -1.20
CA ARG A 355 -7.35 -2.56 -0.35
C ARG A 355 -6.10 -3.31 -0.73
N THR A 356 -5.26 -3.60 0.25
CA THR A 356 -4.18 -4.56 0.03
C THR A 356 -4.81 -5.95 -0.13
N PRO A 357 -4.41 -6.75 -1.14
CA PRO A 357 -4.72 -8.17 -1.12
C PRO A 357 -4.31 -8.80 0.19
N SER A 358 -4.96 -9.89 0.55
CA SER A 358 -4.60 -10.68 1.71
C SER A 358 -3.34 -11.54 1.46
N VAL A 359 -2.37 -11.04 0.67
CA VAL A 359 -1.21 -11.77 0.15
C VAL A 359 0.06 -10.89 0.18
N ALA A 360 1.21 -11.49 0.54
CA ALA A 360 2.54 -10.88 0.45
C ALA A 360 3.56 -11.86 -0.18
N VAL A 361 4.75 -11.34 -0.53
CA VAL A 361 5.89 -12.15 -0.99
C VAL A 361 6.85 -12.39 0.17
N ASN A 362 7.20 -13.64 0.44
CA ASN A 362 8.18 -14.05 1.45
C ASN A 362 9.42 -14.68 0.80
N ASN A 363 10.61 -14.40 1.33
CA ASN A 363 11.87 -15.05 0.94
C ASN A 363 12.15 -16.25 1.85
N HIS A 364 11.65 -17.43 1.47
CA HIS A 364 11.83 -18.64 2.25
C HIS A 364 13.27 -19.17 2.17
N PRO A 365 13.90 -19.60 3.28
CA PRO A 365 15.31 -20.01 3.31
C PRO A 365 15.70 -21.11 2.31
N THR A 366 14.78 -22.04 2.02
CA THR A 366 15.04 -23.19 1.13
C THR A 366 14.20 -23.19 -0.15
N LYS A 367 13.17 -22.33 -0.22
CA LYS A 367 12.21 -22.31 -1.33
C LYS A 367 12.24 -21.00 -2.11
N ASN A 368 13.09 -20.04 -1.73
CA ASN A 368 13.17 -18.70 -2.31
C ASN A 368 11.82 -17.96 -2.23
N ARG A 369 11.52 -17.13 -3.23
CA ARG A 369 10.31 -16.29 -3.26
C ARG A 369 9.05 -17.15 -3.39
N LEU A 370 8.14 -17.01 -2.43
CA LEU A 370 6.80 -17.61 -2.42
C LEU A 370 5.74 -16.59 -1.97
N LEU A 371 4.47 -16.90 -2.20
CA LEU A 371 3.34 -16.12 -1.71
C LEU A 371 2.91 -16.64 -0.33
N VAL A 372 2.68 -15.71 0.60
CA VAL A 372 2.09 -15.98 1.92
C VAL A 372 0.82 -15.19 2.09
N ALA A 373 -0.11 -15.69 2.90
CA ALA A 373 -1.26 -14.90 3.32
C ALA A 373 -0.78 -13.77 4.24
N HIS A 374 -1.28 -12.56 4.04
CA HIS A 374 -0.86 -11.41 4.83
C HIS A 374 -1.99 -10.39 4.95
N GLY A 375 -1.88 -9.43 5.87
CA GLY A 375 -2.89 -8.38 6.02
C GLY A 375 -4.25 -8.93 6.49
N ASN A 376 -5.34 -8.44 5.91
CA ASN A 376 -6.69 -8.81 6.35
C ASN A 376 -7.13 -10.13 5.72
N ILE A 377 -6.83 -11.25 6.39
CA ILE A 377 -7.26 -12.59 5.98
C ILE A 377 -8.67 -12.84 6.52
N LEU A 378 -9.52 -13.49 5.74
CA LEU A 378 -10.87 -13.87 6.15
C LEU A 378 -11.01 -15.39 6.27
N ASN A 379 -11.81 -15.83 7.24
CA ASN A 379 -12.29 -17.20 7.29
C ASN A 379 -13.54 -17.40 6.42
N ALA A 380 -14.04 -18.64 6.37
CA ALA A 380 -15.23 -19.01 5.58
C ALA A 380 -16.52 -18.25 5.98
N ALA A 381 -16.58 -17.69 7.19
CA ALA A 381 -17.70 -16.87 7.64
C ALA A 381 -17.53 -15.38 7.30
N GLY A 382 -16.44 -15.00 6.61
CA GLY A 382 -16.12 -13.61 6.30
C GLY A 382 -15.58 -12.81 7.49
N ALA A 383 -15.25 -13.47 8.61
CA ALA A 383 -14.63 -12.82 9.77
C ALA A 383 -13.10 -12.86 9.66
N ALA A 384 -12.43 -11.87 10.26
CA ALA A 384 -10.97 -11.78 10.27
C ALA A 384 -10.33 -13.04 10.87
N ASP A 385 -9.28 -13.55 10.22
CA ASP A 385 -8.52 -14.72 10.63
C ASP A 385 -7.03 -14.37 10.79
N ASN A 386 -6.68 -13.89 11.98
CA ASN A 386 -5.31 -13.55 12.31
C ASN A 386 -4.43 -14.78 12.62
N THR A 387 -5.02 -15.98 12.69
CA THR A 387 -4.27 -17.20 13.06
C THR A 387 -3.43 -17.76 11.92
N ARG A 388 -3.74 -17.35 10.68
CA ARG A 388 -3.06 -17.78 9.45
C ARG A 388 -2.22 -16.68 8.79
N LEU A 389 -1.88 -15.64 9.54
CA LEU A 389 -0.98 -14.59 9.07
C LEU A 389 0.40 -15.18 8.75
N ASP A 390 0.94 -14.84 7.59
CA ASP A 390 2.24 -15.27 7.05
C ASP A 390 2.37 -16.78 6.75
N PHE A 391 1.25 -17.49 6.63
CA PHE A 391 1.24 -18.89 6.18
C PHE A 391 1.44 -18.98 4.67
N THR A 392 2.15 -20.01 4.21
CA THR A 392 2.38 -20.29 2.79
C THR A 392 1.06 -20.53 2.06
N LEU A 393 0.95 -19.98 0.84
CA LEU A 393 -0.19 -20.20 -0.05
C LEU A 393 0.15 -21.19 -1.16
N TYR A 394 -0.85 -21.94 -1.58
CA TYR A 394 -0.74 -23.00 -2.58
C TYR A 394 -1.78 -22.83 -3.70
N THR A 395 -1.49 -23.40 -4.86
CA THR A 395 -2.39 -23.57 -6.00
C THR A 395 -2.66 -25.05 -6.23
N PHE A 396 -3.85 -25.38 -6.74
CA PHE A 396 -4.28 -26.75 -7.01
C PHE A 396 -4.30 -27.01 -8.52
N ASP A 397 -3.67 -28.08 -8.97
CA ASP A 397 -3.49 -28.37 -10.40
C ASP A 397 -4.79 -28.76 -11.12
N ASP A 398 -5.80 -29.27 -10.39
CA ASP A 398 -7.14 -29.56 -10.95
C ASP A 398 -7.99 -28.29 -11.11
N ASP A 399 -7.59 -27.17 -10.50
CA ASP A 399 -8.25 -25.89 -10.71
C ASP A 399 -7.88 -25.29 -12.07
N THR A 400 -8.82 -24.53 -12.65
CA THR A 400 -8.58 -23.78 -13.88
C THR A 400 -8.72 -22.29 -13.61
N PRO A 401 -8.14 -21.40 -14.46
CA PRO A 401 -8.24 -19.97 -14.23
C PRO A 401 -9.68 -19.49 -13.99
N GLY A 402 -9.94 -18.93 -12.81
CA GLY A 402 -11.26 -18.42 -12.41
C GLY A 402 -12.21 -19.46 -11.81
N VAL A 403 -11.85 -20.75 -11.77
CA VAL A 403 -12.73 -21.84 -11.33
C VAL A 403 -12.01 -22.79 -10.38
N THR A 404 -12.56 -22.93 -9.17
CA THR A 404 -12.16 -23.93 -8.18
C THR A 404 -12.96 -25.22 -8.36
N THR A 405 -12.31 -26.37 -8.20
CA THR A 405 -12.89 -27.71 -8.05
C THR A 405 -12.79 -28.20 -6.59
N CYS A 406 -12.01 -27.53 -5.76
CA CYS A 406 -11.80 -27.89 -4.36
C CYS A 406 -12.99 -27.49 -3.47
N PHE A 407 -13.88 -28.45 -3.18
CA PHE A 407 -15.01 -28.32 -2.27
C PHE A 407 -15.07 -29.46 -1.25
N GLY A 408 -15.91 -29.33 -0.23
CA GLY A 408 -16.15 -30.38 0.77
C GLY A 408 -14.87 -30.80 1.50
N ALA A 409 -14.53 -32.08 1.44
CA ALA A 409 -13.34 -32.62 2.09
C ALA A 409 -12.03 -31.99 1.57
N CYS A 410 -11.98 -31.59 0.29
CA CYS A 410 -10.84 -30.86 -0.24
C CYS A 410 -10.65 -29.54 0.51
N LEU A 411 -11.72 -28.73 0.61
CA LEU A 411 -11.67 -27.43 1.29
C LEU A 411 -11.38 -27.55 2.80
N ALA A 412 -11.74 -28.69 3.41
CA ALA A 412 -11.40 -28.96 4.80
C ALA A 412 -9.90 -29.21 5.02
N ALA A 413 -9.22 -29.84 4.06
CA ALA A 413 -7.77 -30.05 4.07
C ALA A 413 -6.98 -28.85 3.50
N TRP A 414 -7.61 -28.10 2.60
CA TRP A 414 -7.05 -26.96 1.89
C TRP A 414 -7.96 -25.75 2.01
N PRO A 415 -7.96 -25.05 3.16
CA PRO A 415 -8.82 -23.89 3.36
C PRO A 415 -8.53 -22.82 2.30
N ALA A 416 -9.57 -22.24 1.73
CA ALA A 416 -9.42 -21.16 0.76
C ALA A 416 -8.90 -19.88 1.43
N LEU A 417 -8.07 -19.12 0.72
CA LEU A 417 -7.83 -17.72 1.05
C LEU A 417 -9.04 -16.89 0.62
N PHE A 418 -10.02 -16.76 1.52
CA PHE A 418 -11.24 -16.03 1.24
C PHE A 418 -10.95 -14.54 0.98
N ALA A 419 -11.63 -14.00 -0.02
CA ALA A 419 -11.60 -12.60 -0.38
C ALA A 419 -12.85 -11.90 0.16
N PRO A 420 -12.76 -10.64 0.62
CA PRO A 420 -13.94 -9.88 1.01
C PRO A 420 -14.94 -9.73 -0.14
N ALA A 421 -16.21 -9.48 0.18
CA ALA A 421 -17.28 -9.36 -0.82
C ALA A 421 -17.00 -8.24 -1.84
N ASP A 422 -16.32 -7.18 -1.42
CA ASP A 422 -15.91 -6.02 -2.21
C ASP A 422 -14.48 -6.14 -2.77
N ALA A 423 -13.84 -7.31 -2.66
CA ALA A 423 -12.52 -7.53 -3.24
C ALA A 423 -12.54 -7.32 -4.75
N GLN A 424 -11.51 -6.63 -5.24
CA GLN A 424 -11.30 -6.39 -6.66
C GLN A 424 -10.00 -7.04 -7.14
N ALA A 425 -9.99 -7.45 -8.40
CA ALA A 425 -8.78 -7.93 -9.08
C ALA A 425 -7.77 -6.78 -9.26
N PHE A 426 -6.48 -7.09 -9.22
CA PHE A 426 -5.41 -6.13 -9.50
C PHE A 426 -4.15 -6.89 -9.95
N GLY A 427 -3.41 -6.36 -10.93
CA GLY A 427 -2.22 -7.03 -11.47
C GLY A 427 -2.49 -8.49 -11.85
N ASP A 428 -1.67 -9.41 -11.32
CA ASP A 428 -1.86 -10.86 -11.50
C ASP A 428 -2.91 -11.47 -10.56
N PHE A 429 -3.44 -10.71 -9.60
CA PHE A 429 -4.44 -11.19 -8.65
C PHE A 429 -5.85 -10.99 -9.19
N SER A 430 -6.67 -12.02 -9.00
CA SER A 430 -8.07 -12.02 -9.36
C SER A 430 -8.92 -12.50 -8.19
N VAL A 431 -10.22 -12.27 -8.28
CA VAL A 431 -11.19 -12.71 -7.28
C VAL A 431 -12.17 -13.64 -7.97
N ILE A 432 -12.26 -14.88 -7.50
CA ILE A 432 -13.20 -15.86 -8.01
C ILE A 432 -14.42 -15.94 -7.10
N THR A 433 -15.58 -16.21 -7.69
CA THR A 433 -16.77 -16.57 -6.94
C THR A 433 -16.74 -18.07 -6.68
N ARG A 434 -16.66 -18.49 -5.42
CA ARG A 434 -16.67 -19.91 -5.05
C ARG A 434 -18.09 -20.47 -5.00
N ASP A 435 -18.99 -19.71 -4.40
CA ASP A 435 -20.41 -20.01 -4.27
C ASP A 435 -21.22 -18.70 -4.21
N ALA A 436 -22.53 -18.79 -3.95
CA ALA A 436 -23.44 -17.64 -3.94
C ALA A 436 -23.06 -16.55 -2.91
N THR A 437 -22.23 -16.87 -1.92
CA THR A 437 -21.94 -16.01 -0.77
C THR A 437 -20.47 -15.74 -0.53
N THR A 438 -19.56 -16.58 -1.05
CA THR A 438 -18.12 -16.49 -0.78
C THR A 438 -17.29 -16.24 -2.02
N LYS A 439 -16.24 -15.43 -1.83
CA LYS A 439 -15.21 -15.13 -2.83
C LYS A 439 -13.85 -15.61 -2.35
N GLN A 440 -12.93 -15.85 -3.27
CA GLN A 440 -11.56 -16.28 -2.96
C GLN A 440 -10.55 -15.54 -3.82
N TRP A 441 -9.40 -15.24 -3.22
CA TRP A 441 -8.26 -14.69 -3.93
C TRP A 441 -7.61 -15.74 -4.82
N ALA A 442 -7.26 -15.33 -6.03
CA ALA A 442 -6.56 -16.14 -7.01
C ALA A 442 -5.34 -15.37 -7.53
N TYR A 443 -4.28 -16.09 -7.90
CA TYR A 443 -3.06 -15.53 -8.49
C TYR A 443 -2.80 -16.14 -9.86
N LYS A 444 -2.59 -15.29 -10.87
CA LYS A 444 -2.55 -15.68 -12.30
C LYS A 444 -3.76 -16.53 -12.70
N GLY A 445 -4.92 -16.19 -12.12
CA GLY A 445 -6.19 -16.90 -12.30
C GLY A 445 -6.37 -18.16 -11.43
N LEU A 446 -5.33 -18.71 -10.81
CA LEU A 446 -5.41 -19.93 -10.01
C LEU A 446 -5.83 -19.63 -8.56
N PRO A 447 -6.83 -20.32 -7.99
CA PRO A 447 -7.30 -20.07 -6.63
C PRO A 447 -6.20 -20.34 -5.58
N LEU A 448 -6.12 -19.49 -4.55
CA LEU A 448 -5.10 -19.59 -3.49
C LEU A 448 -5.64 -20.28 -2.24
N TYR A 449 -4.87 -21.23 -1.70
CA TYR A 449 -5.26 -22.03 -0.54
C TYR A 449 -4.19 -22.05 0.54
N PHE A 450 -4.62 -22.28 1.77
CA PHE A 450 -3.81 -22.74 2.89
C PHE A 450 -3.72 -24.27 2.89
N PHE A 451 -2.78 -24.82 3.64
CA PHE A 451 -2.75 -26.24 3.97
C PHE A 451 -2.95 -26.44 5.48
N VAL A 452 -3.85 -27.34 5.90
CA VAL A 452 -4.09 -27.58 7.34
C VAL A 452 -2.91 -28.23 8.07
N GLY A 453 -1.97 -28.84 7.35
CA GLY A 453 -0.76 -29.42 7.94
C GLY A 453 0.31 -28.38 8.28
N ASP A 454 0.23 -27.18 7.70
CA ASP A 454 1.09 -26.07 8.10
C ASP A 454 0.59 -25.54 9.46
N THR A 455 1.50 -25.41 10.43
CA THR A 455 1.18 -25.04 11.81
C THR A 455 1.84 -23.74 12.26
N ALA A 456 2.81 -23.25 11.48
CA ALA A 456 3.49 -21.99 11.71
C ALA A 456 3.77 -21.25 10.39
N PRO A 457 3.95 -19.92 10.43
CA PRO A 457 4.46 -19.15 9.30
C PRO A 457 5.78 -19.69 8.78
N GLY A 458 5.90 -19.78 7.45
CA GLY A 458 7.06 -20.37 6.79
C GLY A 458 7.04 -21.89 6.64
N ASP A 459 6.07 -22.60 7.22
CA ASP A 459 5.85 -24.02 6.88
C ASP A 459 5.50 -24.14 5.38
N VAL A 460 6.06 -25.16 4.73
CA VAL A 460 5.88 -25.45 3.29
C VAL A 460 5.49 -26.91 3.08
N THR A 461 4.74 -27.49 4.03
CA THR A 461 4.47 -28.93 4.08
C THR A 461 3.36 -29.37 3.11
N GLY A 462 2.65 -28.41 2.53
CA GLY A 462 1.59 -28.62 1.55
C GLY A 462 2.07 -28.78 0.10
N GLU A 463 3.34 -29.04 -0.15
CA GLU A 463 3.81 -29.31 -1.52
C GLU A 463 3.63 -30.80 -1.86
N TYR A 464 2.67 -31.10 -2.74
CA TYR A 464 2.35 -32.45 -3.22
C TYR A 464 2.37 -32.49 -4.75
N THR A 465 2.10 -33.66 -5.35
CA THR A 465 2.12 -33.84 -6.81
C THR A 465 1.15 -32.92 -7.55
N ASP A 466 0.02 -32.60 -6.93
CA ASP A 466 -1.11 -31.82 -7.44
C ASP A 466 -1.29 -30.47 -6.70
N TRP A 467 -0.50 -30.22 -5.65
CA TRP A 467 -0.53 -29.00 -4.86
C TRP A 467 0.82 -28.31 -4.88
N THR A 468 0.84 -27.10 -5.45
CA THR A 468 2.07 -26.37 -5.71
C THR A 468 2.14 -25.11 -4.87
N ILE A 469 3.31 -24.78 -4.33
CA ILE A 469 3.53 -23.50 -3.63
C ILE A 469 3.27 -22.36 -4.62
N ALA A 470 2.42 -21.41 -4.26
CA ALA A 470 2.13 -20.25 -5.08
C ALA A 470 3.32 -19.29 -5.09
N ARG A 471 3.72 -18.81 -6.27
CA ARG A 471 4.96 -18.02 -6.47
C ARG A 471 4.70 -16.79 -7.34
N PRO A 472 5.28 -15.61 -6.98
CA PRO A 472 5.19 -14.39 -7.79
C PRO A 472 5.94 -14.49 -9.12
#